data_AF-A0A1H0D4X0-F1
#
_entry.id   AF-A0A1H0D4X0-F1
#
_cell.length_a   1.000
_cell.length_b   1.000
_cell.length_c   1.000
_cell.angle_alpha   90.00
_cell.angle_beta   90.00
_cell.angle_gamma   90.00
#
_symmetry.space_group_name_H-M   'P 1'
#
loop_
_entity.id
_entity.type
_entity.pdbx_description
1 polymer ?
#
loop_
_entity_poly.entity_id
_entity_poly.type
_entity_poly.pdbx_seq_one_letter_code
_entity_poly.pdbx_strand_id
1 'polypeptide(L)'
;MYQIISGFTGLCIVISALNRSSHANTGDFSLGVQIGIFIGISLITLYFIGKLRNALKYEDKLKKLYIEENDERRRLIQQKTGKTTTIIVAFSMAIAIVIAGFYNFVVLITLLSTLLFLFIITAFVKYYYNKKY
;
A
#
# COMPACT_ATOMS: atom_id res chain seq x y z
N MET A 1 10.29 13.23 -12.66
CA MET A 1 9.39 12.55 -11.69
C MET A 1 9.53 11.03 -11.73
N TYR A 2 9.35 10.34 -12.87
CA TYR A 2 9.62 8.89 -12.98
C TYR A 2 11.06 8.52 -12.56
N GLN A 3 12.03 9.34 -12.96
CA GLN A 3 13.46 9.18 -12.62
C GLN A 3 13.76 9.29 -11.11
N ILE A 4 12.94 10.05 -10.37
CA ILE A 4 13.09 10.24 -8.91
C ILE A 4 12.53 9.01 -8.17
N ILE A 5 11.42 8.45 -8.67
CA ILE A 5 10.78 7.25 -8.11
C ILE A 5 11.64 6.01 -8.37
N SER A 6 12.22 5.87 -9.56
CA SER A 6 13.19 4.80 -9.86
C SER A 6 14.47 4.94 -9.03
N GLY A 7 14.91 6.17 -8.74
CA GLY A 7 16.06 6.42 -7.85
C GLY A 7 15.79 6.04 -6.39
N PHE A 8 14.62 6.40 -5.85
CA PHE A 8 14.23 6.07 -4.48
C PHE A 8 14.07 4.56 -4.28
N THR A 9 13.46 3.87 -5.24
CA THR A 9 13.29 2.41 -5.21
C THR A 9 14.61 1.67 -5.31
N GLY A 10 15.53 2.14 -6.19
CA GLY A 10 16.89 1.62 -6.26
C GLY A 10 17.66 1.80 -4.94
N LEU A 11 17.56 2.97 -4.30
CA LEU A 11 18.21 3.25 -3.02
C LEU A 11 17.71 2.30 -1.90
N CYS A 12 16.40 2.08 -1.79
CA CYS A 12 15.83 1.16 -0.80
C CYS A 12 16.27 -0.30 -1.02
N ILE A 13 16.36 -0.74 -2.28
CA ILE A 13 16.85 -2.09 -2.62
C ILE A 13 18.33 -2.23 -2.24
N VAL A 14 19.14 -1.21 -2.52
CA VAL A 14 20.57 -1.20 -2.13
C VAL A 14 20.73 -1.22 -0.62
N ILE A 15 19.96 -0.44 0.15
CA ILE A 15 19.97 -0.46 1.62
C ILE A 15 19.57 -1.84 2.16
N SER A 16 18.58 -2.48 1.54
CA SER A 16 18.13 -3.83 1.90
C SER A 16 19.21 -4.90 1.58
N ALA A 17 19.91 -4.73 0.46
CA ALA A 17 21.00 -5.62 0.04
C ALA A 17 22.28 -5.42 0.88
N LEU A 18 22.59 -4.20 1.32
CA LEU A 18 23.71 -3.93 2.21
C LEU A 18 23.47 -4.52 3.60
N ASN A 19 22.24 -4.46 4.12
CA ASN A 19 21.86 -5.12 5.37
C ASN A 19 21.99 -6.65 5.31
N ARG A 20 21.86 -7.26 4.11
CA ARG A 20 22.05 -8.71 3.89
C ARG A 20 23.47 -9.19 4.20
N SER A 21 24.47 -8.32 4.04
CA SER A 21 25.88 -8.64 4.34
C SER A 21 26.15 -8.86 5.84
N SER A 22 25.35 -8.23 6.71
CA SER A 22 25.62 -8.20 8.16
C SER A 22 24.97 -9.35 8.95
N HIS A 23 23.96 -10.05 8.40
CA HIS A 23 23.18 -11.08 9.13
C HIS A 23 22.87 -12.29 8.24
N ALA A 24 23.87 -13.14 8.01
CA ALA A 24 23.86 -14.18 6.99
C ALA A 24 23.01 -15.45 7.29
N ASN A 25 22.23 -15.52 8.38
CA ASN A 25 21.68 -16.82 8.80
C ASN A 25 20.18 -16.91 9.20
N THR A 26 19.35 -15.88 8.99
CA THR A 26 17.92 -15.96 9.41
C THR A 26 16.90 -15.17 8.56
N GLY A 27 17.24 -14.71 7.35
CA GLY A 27 16.51 -13.58 6.74
C GLY A 27 15.81 -13.73 5.39
N ASP A 28 15.92 -14.83 4.63
CA ASP A 28 15.52 -14.80 3.20
C ASP A 28 14.03 -14.50 2.97
N PHE A 29 13.14 -15.02 3.82
CA PHE A 29 11.71 -14.72 3.72
C PHE A 29 11.37 -13.29 4.19
N SER A 30 12.01 -12.81 5.26
CA SER A 30 11.82 -11.43 5.76
C SER A 30 12.23 -10.41 4.69
N LEU A 31 13.37 -10.65 4.04
CA LEU A 31 13.86 -9.86 2.91
C LEU A 31 12.90 -9.91 1.72
N GLY A 32 12.37 -11.09 1.38
CA GLY A 32 11.38 -11.25 0.33
C GLY A 32 10.10 -10.44 0.59
N VAL A 33 9.59 -10.45 1.83
CA VAL A 33 8.43 -9.65 2.24
C VAL A 33 8.71 -8.16 2.12
N GLN A 34 9.88 -7.70 2.58
CA GLN A 34 10.26 -6.30 2.55
C GLN A 34 10.40 -5.78 1.10
N ILE A 35 11.09 -6.53 0.24
CA ILE A 35 11.23 -6.20 -1.19
C ILE A 35 9.85 -6.18 -1.87
N GLY A 36 8.98 -7.14 -1.53
CA GLY A 36 7.61 -7.20 -2.04
C GLY A 36 6.78 -5.95 -1.70
N ILE A 37 6.85 -5.46 -0.46
CA ILE A 37 6.16 -4.23 -0.03
C ILE A 37 6.67 -3.03 -0.83
N PHE A 38 7.98 -2.89 -1.02
CA PHE A 38 8.56 -1.77 -1.79
C PHE A 38 8.13 -1.79 -3.26
N ILE A 39 8.17 -2.95 -3.91
CA ILE A 39 7.71 -3.10 -5.29
C ILE A 39 6.22 -2.76 -5.40
N GLY A 40 5.40 -3.23 -4.45
CA GLY A 40 3.97 -2.95 -4.40
C GLY A 40 3.65 -1.45 -4.34
N ILE A 41 4.30 -0.72 -3.42
CA ILE A 41 4.12 0.74 -3.28
C ILE A 41 4.55 1.48 -4.56
N SER A 42 5.62 1.00 -5.19
CA SER A 42 6.15 1.58 -6.43
C SER A 42 5.15 1.46 -7.58
N LEU A 43 4.57 0.27 -7.76
CA LEU A 43 3.57 0.02 -8.81
C LEU A 43 2.29 0.85 -8.59
N ILE A 44 1.80 0.96 -7.36
CA ILE A 44 0.63 1.79 -7.02
C ILE A 44 0.89 3.26 -7.36
N THR A 45 2.08 3.76 -7.04
CA THR A 45 2.49 5.13 -7.33
C THR A 45 2.56 5.39 -8.83
N LEU A 46 3.14 4.45 -9.59
CA LEU A 46 3.20 4.54 -11.05
C LEU A 46 1.81 4.54 -11.70
N TYR A 47 0.89 3.71 -11.18
CA TYR A 47 -0.50 3.69 -11.64
C TYR A 47 -1.20 5.04 -11.42
N PHE A 48 -1.08 5.62 -10.21
CA PHE A 48 -1.66 6.92 -9.90
C PHE A 48 -1.10 8.04 -10.78
N ILE A 49 0.21 8.03 -11.03
CA ILE A 49 0.86 9.01 -11.90
C ILE A 49 0.39 8.85 -13.35
N GLY A 50 0.27 7.62 -13.86
CA GLY A 50 -0.26 7.36 -15.20
C GLY A 50 -1.70 7.87 -15.35
N LYS A 51 -2.54 7.62 -14.34
CA LYS A 51 -3.91 8.12 -14.27
C LYS A 51 -3.96 9.66 -14.26
N LEU A 52 -3.14 10.30 -13.43
CA LEU A 52 -3.07 11.76 -13.32
C LEU A 52 -2.52 12.42 -14.59
N ARG A 53 -1.51 11.82 -15.24
CA ARG A 53 -0.99 12.28 -16.54
C ARG A 53 -2.05 12.23 -17.64
N ASN A 54 -2.81 11.14 -17.71
CA ASN A 54 -3.91 11.02 -18.66
C ASN A 54 -5.07 11.99 -18.34
N ALA A 55 -5.29 12.32 -17.07
CA ALA A 55 -6.27 13.33 -16.67
C ALA A 55 -5.84 14.75 -17.05
N LEU A 56 -4.55 15.08 -16.88
CA LEU A 56 -4.00 16.40 -17.22
C LEU A 56 -4.00 16.68 -18.74
N LYS A 57 -3.93 15.63 -19.57
CA LYS A 57 -3.82 15.76 -21.03
C LYS A 57 -5.17 16.02 -21.72
N TYR A 58 -6.29 15.84 -21.03
CA TYR A 58 -7.64 16.06 -21.55
C TYR A 58 -8.42 16.93 -20.56
N GLU A 59 -8.60 18.22 -20.86
CA GLU A 59 -9.34 19.16 -19.98
C GLU A 59 -10.75 18.65 -19.62
N ASP A 60 -11.41 17.95 -20.53
CA ASP A 60 -12.72 17.34 -20.29
C ASP A 60 -12.67 16.21 -19.25
N LYS A 61 -11.59 15.41 -19.23
CA LYS A 61 -11.39 14.36 -18.21
C LYS A 61 -10.97 14.95 -16.88
N LEU A 62 -10.25 16.06 -16.88
CA LEU A 62 -9.90 16.79 -15.67
C LEU A 62 -11.15 17.40 -15.02
N LYS A 63 -12.02 18.05 -15.82
CA LYS A 63 -13.32 18.55 -15.35
C LYS A 63 -14.23 17.41 -14.89
N LYS A 64 -14.24 16.25 -15.59
CA LYS A 64 -14.98 15.06 -15.13
C LYS A 64 -14.46 14.51 -13.80
N LEU A 65 -13.14 14.40 -13.62
CA LEU A 65 -12.52 13.98 -12.36
C LEU A 65 -12.81 14.97 -11.23
N TYR A 66 -12.79 16.26 -11.53
CA TYR A 66 -13.08 17.33 -10.58
C TYR A 66 -14.56 17.34 -10.17
N ILE A 67 -15.48 17.14 -11.12
CA ILE A 67 -16.91 16.98 -10.85
C ILE A 67 -17.17 15.67 -10.09
N GLU A 68 -16.49 14.56 -10.43
CA GLU A 68 -16.61 13.27 -9.74
C GLU A 68 -16.02 13.27 -8.31
N GLU A 69 -15.01 14.10 -8.04
CA GLU A 69 -14.48 14.34 -6.68
C GLU A 69 -15.41 15.18 -5.82
N ASN A 70 -16.06 16.18 -6.43
CA ASN A 70 -16.95 17.11 -5.73
C ASN A 70 -18.43 16.67 -5.72
N ASP A 71 -18.80 15.61 -6.43
CA ASP A 71 -20.19 15.14 -6.46
C ASP A 71 -20.61 14.58 -5.10
N GLU A 72 -21.67 15.15 -4.54
CA GLU A 72 -21.80 15.46 -3.12
C GLU A 72 -22.09 14.26 -2.18
N ARG A 73 -22.09 13.01 -2.69
CA ARG A 73 -22.45 11.79 -1.93
C ARG A 73 -21.29 10.87 -1.54
N ARG A 74 -20.16 10.84 -2.26
CA ARG A 74 -18.97 10.02 -1.89
C ARG A 74 -18.43 10.35 -0.49
N ARG A 75 -18.67 11.60 -0.11
CA ARG A 75 -18.17 12.30 1.07
C ARG A 75 -18.91 11.94 2.36
N LEU A 76 -20.21 11.62 2.33
CA LEU A 76 -21.00 11.45 3.56
C LEU A 76 -20.89 10.06 4.23
N ILE A 77 -20.42 9.01 3.52
CA ILE A 77 -20.47 7.61 4.02
C ILE A 77 -19.08 6.97 4.21
N GLN A 78 -18.04 7.42 3.50
CA GLN A 78 -16.67 7.19 3.98
C GLN A 78 -16.48 7.78 5.40
N GLN A 79 -17.28 8.80 5.70
CA GLN A 79 -17.42 9.50 6.98
C GLN A 79 -18.19 8.77 8.10
N LYS A 80 -18.64 7.52 7.93
CA LYS A 80 -18.94 6.66 9.10
C LYS A 80 -17.77 5.72 9.48
N THR A 81 -16.57 6.05 9.00
CA THR A 81 -15.27 5.74 9.62
C THR A 81 -14.76 4.31 9.50
N GLY A 82 -15.36 3.47 8.66
CA GLY A 82 -14.81 2.14 8.37
C GLY A 82 -13.57 2.21 7.46
N LYS A 83 -13.74 2.73 6.23
CA LYS A 83 -12.71 2.64 5.17
C LYS A 83 -11.42 3.38 5.50
N THR A 84 -11.49 4.60 6.00
CA THR A 84 -10.29 5.40 6.31
C THR A 84 -9.49 4.77 7.44
N THR A 85 -10.18 4.27 8.48
CA THR A 85 -9.54 3.59 9.62
C THR A 85 -8.87 2.30 9.20
N THR A 86 -9.51 1.48 8.35
CA THR A 86 -8.89 0.26 7.83
C THR A 86 -7.61 0.55 7.04
N ILE A 87 -7.59 1.62 6.23
CA ILE A 87 -6.39 2.02 5.48
C ILE A 87 -5.27 2.45 6.43
N ILE A 88 -5.59 3.25 7.46
CA ILE A 88 -4.60 3.69 8.46
C ILE A 88 -4.05 2.50 9.25
N VAL A 89 -4.91 1.58 9.70
CA VAL A 89 -4.49 0.38 10.42
C VAL A 89 -3.60 -0.50 9.54
N ALA A 90 -3.99 -0.75 8.29
CA ALA A 90 -3.18 -1.53 7.36
C ALA A 90 -1.81 -0.88 7.10
N PHE A 91 -1.76 0.46 6.99
CA PHE A 91 -0.50 1.18 6.82
C PHE A 91 0.39 1.09 8.07
N SER A 92 -0.19 1.24 9.26
CA SER A 92 0.55 1.08 10.53
C SER A 92 1.09 -0.34 10.71
N MET A 93 0.31 -1.36 10.34
CA MET A 93 0.75 -2.75 10.34
C MET A 93 1.87 -3.00 9.33
N ALA A 94 1.81 -2.40 8.14
CA ALA A 94 2.88 -2.53 7.16
C ALA A 94 4.23 -2.00 7.70
N ILE A 95 4.22 -0.86 8.40
CA ILE A 95 5.41 -0.33 9.07
C ILE A 95 5.87 -1.28 10.18
N ALA A 96 4.94 -1.77 11.00
CA ALA A 96 5.25 -2.70 12.08
C ALA A 96 5.86 -4.03 11.58
N ILE A 97 5.42 -4.54 10.41
CA ILE A 97 5.99 -5.74 9.77
C ILE A 97 7.45 -5.50 9.34
N VAL A 98 7.74 -4.32 8.76
CA VAL A 98 9.10 -3.97 8.36
C VAL A 98 10.02 -3.93 9.59
N ILE A 99 9.57 -3.31 10.69
CA ILE A 99 10.33 -3.25 11.94
C ILE A 99 10.51 -4.66 12.52
N ALA A 100 9.43 -5.43 12.65
CA ALA A 100 9.45 -6.78 13.20
C ALA A 100 10.35 -7.75 12.42
N GLY A 101 10.46 -7.55 11.09
CA GLY A 101 11.34 -8.31 10.22
C GLY A 101 12.82 -8.22 10.54
N PHE A 102 13.24 -7.20 11.29
CA PHE A 102 14.61 -7.06 11.80
C PHE A 102 14.83 -7.76 13.15
N TYR A 103 13.78 -7.97 13.94
CA TYR A 103 13.90 -8.52 15.29
C TYR A 103 13.65 -10.01 15.37
N ASN A 104 12.52 -10.49 14.84
CA ASN A 104 12.13 -11.89 15.01
C ASN A 104 11.18 -12.39 13.91
N PHE A 105 11.53 -13.54 13.32
CA PHE A 105 10.77 -14.19 12.26
C PHE A 105 9.33 -14.59 12.67
N VAL A 106 9.15 -15.06 13.89
CA VAL A 106 7.83 -15.46 14.43
C VAL A 106 6.91 -14.24 14.54
N VAL A 107 7.45 -13.10 14.97
CA VAL A 107 6.71 -11.84 15.07
C VAL A 107 6.35 -11.32 13.68
N LEU A 108 7.23 -11.47 12.68
CA LEU A 108 6.91 -11.13 11.29
C LEU A 108 5.73 -11.96 10.75
N ILE A 109 5.77 -13.29 10.89
CA ILE A 109 4.70 -14.16 10.36
C ILE A 109 3.36 -13.87 11.04
N THR A 110 3.36 -13.65 12.35
CA THR A 110 2.13 -13.36 13.10
C THR A 110 1.52 -12.02 12.69
N LEU A 111 2.32 -10.96 12.52
CA LEU A 111 1.82 -9.68 12.01
C LEU A 111 1.35 -9.79 10.55
N LEU A 112 2.09 -10.51 9.69
CA LEU A 112 1.72 -10.72 8.30
C LEU A 112 0.38 -11.49 8.18
N SER A 113 0.20 -12.53 8.98
CA SER A 113 -1.05 -13.29 9.06
C SER A 113 -2.22 -12.42 9.53
N THR A 114 -1.99 -11.57 10.54
CA THR A 114 -3.00 -10.64 11.05
C THR A 114 -3.39 -9.61 9.99
N LEU A 115 -2.43 -9.07 9.24
CA LEU A 115 -2.68 -8.13 8.14
C LEU A 115 -3.48 -8.80 7.00
N LEU A 116 -3.13 -10.03 6.62
CA LEU A 116 -3.89 -10.80 5.63
C LEU A 116 -5.33 -11.05 6.09
N PHE A 117 -5.52 -11.41 7.35
CA PHE A 117 -6.84 -11.59 7.94
C PHE A 117 -7.68 -10.30 7.91
N LEU A 118 -7.06 -9.15 8.22
CA LEU A 118 -7.69 -7.83 8.11
C LEU A 118 -8.10 -7.50 6.67
N PHE A 119 -7.28 -7.84 5.67
CA PHE A 119 -7.64 -7.70 4.26
C PHE A 119 -8.80 -8.60 3.86
N ILE A 120 -8.82 -9.86 4.31
CA ILE A 120 -9.91 -10.80 4.05
C ILE A 120 -11.23 -10.25 4.63
N ILE A 121 -11.23 -9.81 5.90
CA ILE A 121 -12.41 -9.21 6.53
C ILE A 121 -12.88 -7.98 5.75
N THR A 122 -11.96 -7.08 5.40
CA THR A 122 -12.30 -5.85 4.68
C THR A 122 -12.87 -6.16 3.30
N ALA A 123 -12.31 -7.14 2.59
CA ALA A 123 -12.81 -7.62 1.31
C ALA A 123 -14.20 -8.22 1.44
N PHE A 124 -14.44 -9.03 2.49
CA PHE A 124 -15.73 -9.66 2.75
C PHE A 124 -16.81 -8.62 3.09
N VAL A 125 -16.49 -7.65 3.96
CA VAL A 125 -17.37 -6.52 4.28
C VAL A 125 -17.66 -5.70 3.02
N LYS A 126 -16.64 -5.39 2.21
CA LYS A 126 -16.83 -4.66 0.95
C LYS A 126 -17.74 -5.43 -0.02
N TYR A 127 -17.56 -6.75 -0.14
CA TYR A 127 -18.40 -7.61 -0.97
C TYR A 127 -19.86 -7.60 -0.49
N TYR A 128 -20.08 -7.74 0.82
CA TYR A 128 -21.42 -7.73 1.41
C TYR A 128 -22.16 -6.41 1.18
N TYR A 129 -21.51 -5.27 1.39
CA TYR A 129 -22.13 -3.95 1.17
C TYR A 129 -22.37 -3.66 -0.32
N ASN A 130 -21.51 -4.12 -1.22
CA ASN A 130 -21.68 -3.97 -2.68
C ASN A 130 -22.84 -4.80 -3.23
N LYS A 131 -23.20 -5.91 -2.57
CA LYS A 131 -24.40 -6.68 -2.94
C LYS A 131 -25.70 -6.03 -2.43
N LYS A 132 -25.61 -5.23 -1.36
CA LYS A 132 -26.78 -4.69 -0.63
C LYS A 132 -27.17 -3.27 -1.03
N TYR A 133 -26.24 -2.49 -1.60
CA TYR A 133 -26.39 -1.11 -2.05
C TYR A 133 -25.79 -0.95 -3.44
#